data_AF-A0A7X3PUD6-F1
#
_entry.id   AF-A0A7X3PUD6-F1
#
_cell.length_a   1.000
_cell.length_b   1.000
_cell.length_c   1.000
_cell.angle_alpha   90.00
_cell.angle_beta   90.00
_cell.angle_gamma   90.00
#
_symmetry.space_group_name_H-M   'P 1'
#
loop_
_entity.id
_entity.type
_entity.pdbx_description
1 polymer ?
#
loop_
_entity_poly.entity_id
_entity_poly.type
_entity_poly.pdbx_seq_one_letter_code
_entity_poly.pdbx_strand_id
1 'polypeptide(L)' 'MGCILIRHGAKHDWYQNPHTKLSQPVPRHREINDHLAKRIIKMLTP' A
#
# COMPACT_ATOMS: atom_id res chain seq x y z
N MET A 1 -3.47 11.83 -5.12
CA MET A 1 -4.03 10.74 -4.29
C MET A 1 -4.79 9.81 -5.20
N GLY A 2 -4.41 8.53 -5.26
CA GLY A 2 -5.03 7.58 -6.19
C GLY A 2 -4.17 6.36 -6.40
N CYS A 3 -4.00 5.54 -5.35
CA CYS A 3 -3.34 4.25 -5.50
C CYS A 3 -4.33 3.27 -6.15
N ILE A 4 -3.84 2.44 -7.05
CA ILE A 4 -4.65 1.42 -7.72
C ILE A 4 -4.39 0.06 -7.08
N LEU A 5 -5.47 -0.69 -6.82
CA LEU A 5 -5.37 -2.08 -6.41
C LEU A 5 -5.00 -2.93 -7.64
N ILE A 6 -3.89 -3.65 -7.55
CA ILE A 6 -3.38 -4.51 -8.63
C ILE A 6 -3.84 -5.96 -8.44
N ARG A 7 -3.81 -6.45 -7.19
CA ARG A 7 -4.24 -7.81 -6.85
C ARG A 7 -4.56 -7.97 -5.37
N HIS A 8 -5.49 -8.86 -5.07
CA HIS A 8 -5.69 -9.37 -3.72
C HIS A 8 -4.72 -10.51 -3.44
N GLY A 9 -4.00 -10.42 -2.33
CA GLY A 9 -3.25 -11.54 -1.74
C GLY A 9 -4.00 -12.13 -0.55
N ALA A 10 -3.44 -13.19 0.05
CA ALA A 10 -4.08 -13.92 1.14
C ALA A 10 -4.42 -13.02 2.35
N LYS A 11 -3.44 -12.27 2.88
CA LYS A 11 -3.61 -11.36 4.03
C LYS A 11 -3.37 -9.88 3.71
N HIS A 12 -2.94 -9.59 2.48
CA HIS A 12 -2.52 -8.26 2.05
C HIS A 12 -3.03 -8.00 0.64
N ASP A 13 -3.33 -6.75 0.34
CA ASP A 13 -3.63 -6.28 -1.00
C ASP A 13 -2.42 -5.59 -1.60
N TRP A 14 -2.22 -5.72 -2.91
CA TRP A 14 -1.13 -5.04 -3.60
C TRP A 14 -1.65 -3.75 -4.20
N TYR A 15 -1.13 -2.63 -3.71
CA TYR A 15 -1.42 -1.31 -4.27
C TYR A 15 -0.22 -0.79 -5.05
N GLN A 16 -0.50 -0.05 -6.12
CA GLN A 16 0.51 0.64 -6.91
C GLN A 16 0.19 2.14 -6.98
N ASN A 17 1.23 2.95 -6.89
CA ASN A 17 1.15 4.35 -7.26
C ASN A 17 1.19 4.46 -8.80
N PRO A 18 0.13 4.97 -9.47
CA PRO A 18 0.07 5.00 -10.93
C PRO A 18 1.08 5.95 -11.57
N HIS A 19 1.59 6.93 -10.81
CA HIS A 19 2.55 7.93 -11.27
C HIS A 19 3.99 7.40 -11.20
N THR A 20 4.39 6.82 -10.07
CA THR A 20 5.77 6.32 -9.88
C THR A 20 5.93 4.84 -10.23
N LYS A 21 4.82 4.11 -10.44
CA LYS A 21 4.76 2.66 -10.65
C LYS A 21 5.28 1.81 -9.48
N LEU A 22 5.57 2.43 -8.33
CA LEU A 22 5.95 1.71 -7.12
C LEU A 22 4.75 0.94 -6.57
N SER A 23 5.01 -0.33 -6.22
CA SER A 23 4.00 -1.25 -5.68
C SER A 23 4.38 -1.67 -4.27
N GLN A 24 3.39 -1.74 -3.38
CA GLN A 24 3.58 -2.12 -1.99
C GLN A 24 2.40 -2.97 -1.49
N PRO A 25 2.65 -4.03 -0.70
CA PRO A 25 1.59 -4.76 -0.03
C PRO A 25 1.03 -3.96 1.16
N VAL A 26 -0.29 -3.87 1.23
CA VAL A 26 -1.06 -3.23 2.31
C VAL A 26 -1.82 -4.31 3.08
N PRO A 27 -1.57 -4.50 4.39
CA PRO A 27 -2.27 -5.51 5.18
C PRO A 27 -3.77 -5.25 5.28
N ARG A 28 -4.58 -6.30 5.18
CA ARG A 28 -6.03 -6.25 5.44
C ARG A 28 -6.32 -6.47 6.93
N HIS A 29 -5.61 -5.75 7.79
CA HIS A 29 -5.75 -5.81 9.24
C HIS A 29 -6.43 -4.53 9.71
N ARG A 30 -7.23 -4.61 10.79
CA ARG A 30 -7.86 -3.41 11.37
C ARG A 30 -6.83 -2.41 11.90
N GLU A 31 -5.73 -2.92 12.44
CA GLU A 31 -4.66 -2.13 13.04
C GLU A 31 -3.30 -2.59 12.52
N ILE A 32 -2.41 -1.62 12.31
CA ILE A 32 -1.01 -1.82 11.95
C ILE A 32 -0.15 -0.83 12.73
N ASN A 33 1.12 -1.14 12.93
CA ASN A 33 2.04 -0.23 13.62
C ASN A 33 2.24 1.07 12.78
N ASP A 34 2.31 2.21 13.46
CA ASP A 34 2.61 3.54 12.89
C ASP A 34 3.80 3.57 11.93
N HIS A 35 4.89 2.88 12.26
CA HIS A 35 6.08 2.82 11.41
C HIS A 35 5.76 2.18 10.05
N LEU A 36 4.94 1.12 10.05
CA LEU A 36 4.50 0.47 8.82
C LEU A 36 3.56 1.38 8.02
N ALA A 37 2.59 2.02 8.68
CA ALA A 37 1.67 2.95 8.04
C ALA A 37 2.42 4.11 7.36
N LYS A 38 3.34 4.77 8.08
CA LYS A 38 4.18 5.86 7.54
C LYS A 38 5.00 5.42 6.34
N ARG A 39 5.58 4.21 6.40
CA ARG A 39 6.36 3.66 5.27
C ARG A 39 5.48 3.39 4.04
N ILE A 40 4.28 2.83 4.23
CA ILE A 40 3.33 2.57 3.13
C ILE A 40 2.93 3.90 2.48
N ILE A 41 2.56 4.91 3.27
CA ILE A 41 2.19 6.23 2.77
C ILE A 41 3.34 6.86 1.99
N LYS A 42 4.57 6.83 2.54
CA LYS A 42 5.77 7.39 1.89
C LYS A 42 6.10 6.72 0.54
N MET A 43 5.82 5.42 0.39
CA MET A 43 6.09 4.69 -0.86
C MET A 43 5.00 4.91 -1.90
N LEU A 44 3.75 5.03 -1.47
CA LEU A 44 2.59 5.08 -2.37
C LEU A 44 2.10 6.49 -2.67
N THR A 45 2.51 7.49 -1.90
CA THR A 45 2.19 8.90 -2.14
C THR A 45 3.46 9.61 -2.62
N PRO A 46 3.41 10.37 -3.72
CA PRO A 46 4.52 11.22 -4.13
C PRO A 46 4.78 12.34 -3.12
#